data_AF-A0A8X6HIU7-F1
#
_entry.id   AF-A0A8X6HIU7-F1
#
_cell.length_a   1.000
_cell.length_b   1.000
_cell.length_c   1.000
_cell.angle_alpha   90.00
_cell.angle_beta   90.00
_cell.angle_gamma   90.00
#
_symmetry.space_group_name_H-M   'P 1'
#
loop_
_entity.id
_entity.type
_entity.pdbx_description
1 polymer ?
#
loop_
_entity_poly.entity_id
_entity_poly.type
_entity_poly.pdbx_seq_one_letter_code
_entity_poly.pdbx_strand_id
1 'polypeptide(L)'
;MRMDFDASSHEDERLALNDCTWPGVNLNPNMFHLTIYFRLNTLLVIADIEPAFLQISLRDKDRDAVRFLFLDFGSNHTESYKSQVYGFEHVMFGVNVIPFLLSATIKHHIEK
;
A
#
# COMPACT_ATOMS: atom_id res chain seq x y z
N MET A 1 4.90 4.48 -19.12
CA MET A 1 3.59 4.31 -18.48
C MET A 1 3.78 3.34 -17.32
N ARG A 2 3.23 3.64 -16.13
CA ARG A 2 3.29 2.79 -14.94
C ARG A 2 1.88 2.27 -14.66
N MET A 3 1.76 1.02 -14.22
CA MET A 3 0.49 0.43 -13.82
C MET A 3 0.22 0.77 -12.35
N ASP A 4 -0.97 1.31 -12.06
CA ASP A 4 -1.40 1.64 -10.70
C ASP A 4 -2.71 0.91 -10.38
N PHE A 5 -2.81 0.43 -9.14
CA PHE A 5 -4.00 -0.26 -8.65
C PHE A 5 -4.93 0.76 -7.98
N ASP A 6 -6.13 0.92 -8.54
CA ASP A 6 -7.14 1.85 -8.03
C ASP A 6 -8.08 1.16 -7.03
N ALA A 7 -7.72 1.18 -5.75
CA ALA A 7 -8.53 0.63 -4.67
C ALA A 7 -9.74 1.52 -4.27
N SER A 8 -9.88 2.70 -4.89
CA SER A 8 -11.05 3.58 -4.74
C SER A 8 -12.08 3.38 -5.85
N SER A 9 -11.75 2.62 -6.89
CA SER A 9 -12.71 2.25 -7.93
C SER A 9 -13.84 1.38 -7.37
N HIS A 10 -15.06 1.66 -7.82
CA HIS A 10 -16.27 0.93 -7.47
C HIS A 10 -17.29 1.06 -8.59
N GLU A 11 -18.21 0.10 -8.67
CA GLU A 11 -19.42 0.22 -9.47
C GLU A 11 -20.45 1.11 -8.75
N ASP A 12 -21.42 1.64 -9.50
CA ASP A 12 -22.51 2.42 -8.92
C ASP A 12 -23.21 1.62 -7.80
N GLU A 13 -23.43 2.30 -6.67
CA GLU A 13 -24.05 1.73 -5.46
C GLU A 13 -23.27 0.57 -4.81
N ARG A 14 -22.00 0.37 -5.17
CA ARG A 14 -21.08 -0.58 -4.51
C ARG A 14 -20.00 0.16 -3.73
N LEU A 15 -19.47 -0.52 -2.71
CA LEU A 15 -18.33 -0.02 -1.93
C LEU A 15 -17.02 -0.34 -2.65
N ALA A 16 -16.07 0.58 -2.60
CA ALA A 16 -14.70 0.33 -3.05
C ALA A 16 -13.95 -0.50 -2.01
N LEU A 17 -12.78 -1.02 -2.39
CA LEU A 17 -11.91 -1.71 -1.45
C LEU A 17 -11.53 -0.80 -0.28
N ASN A 18 -11.20 0.47 -0.56
CA ASN A 18 -10.85 1.46 0.46
C ASN A 18 -11.99 1.80 1.43
N ASP A 19 -13.25 1.63 1.03
CA ASP A 19 -14.40 1.82 1.91
C ASP A 19 -14.60 0.62 2.84
N CYS A 20 -14.16 -0.56 2.41
CA CYS A 20 -14.24 -1.80 3.18
C CYS A 20 -13.04 -2.01 4.12
N THR A 21 -11.96 -1.25 3.96
CA THR A 21 -10.76 -1.36 4.79
C THR A 21 -10.77 -0.34 5.92
N TRP A 22 -10.41 -0.79 7.13
CA TRP A 22 -10.15 0.13 8.23
C TRP A 22 -8.79 0.81 8.02
N PRO A 23 -8.70 2.13 7.86
CA PRO A 23 -7.45 2.83 7.52
C PRO A 23 -6.43 2.84 8.66
N GLY A 24 -6.86 2.46 9.88
CA GLY A 24 -6.04 2.52 11.07
C GLY A 24 -5.98 3.91 11.71
N VAL A 25 -5.29 3.98 12.84
CA VAL A 25 -4.99 5.26 13.50
C VAL A 25 -3.76 5.91 12.88
N ASN A 26 -3.69 7.24 12.86
CA ASN A 26 -2.51 7.93 12.38
C ASN A 26 -1.35 7.77 13.39
N LEU A 27 -0.38 6.93 13.04
CA LEU A 27 0.83 6.68 13.83
C LEU A 27 2.02 7.54 13.35
N ASN A 28 1.83 8.39 12.34
CA ASN A 28 2.93 9.21 11.86
C ASN A 28 3.34 10.24 12.92
N PRO A 29 4.65 10.39 13.17
CA PRO A 29 5.14 11.41 14.08
C PRO A 29 4.77 12.80 13.57
N ASN A 30 4.56 13.73 14.51
CA ASN A 30 4.30 15.12 14.17
C ASN A 30 5.54 15.74 13.49
N MET A 31 5.36 16.26 12.27
CA MET A 31 6.43 16.83 11.45
C MET A 31 7.14 18.02 12.10
N PHE A 32 6.41 18.87 12.85
CA PHE A 32 7.02 19.99 13.57
C PHE A 32 7.90 19.50 14.71
N HIS A 33 7.44 18.50 15.48
CA HIS A 33 8.27 17.88 16.51
C HIS A 33 9.52 17.23 15.93
N LEU A 34 9.43 16.50 14.82
CA LEU A 34 10.60 15.94 14.15
C LEU A 34 11.61 17.02 13.74
N THR A 35 11.12 18.13 13.19
CA THR A 35 11.99 19.24 12.77
C THR A 35 12.71 19.89 13.94
N ILE A 36 12.02 20.08 15.07
CA ILE A 36 12.64 20.58 16.31
C ILE A 36 13.66 19.58 16.84
N TYR A 37 13.31 18.29 16.88
CA TYR A 37 14.18 17.22 17.35
C TYR A 37 15.48 17.16 16.53
N PHE A 38 15.40 17.27 15.20
CA PHE A 38 16.58 17.33 14.34
C PHE A 38 17.50 18.52 14.65
N ARG A 39 16.94 19.68 15.05
CA ARG A 39 17.74 20.88 15.37
C ARG A 39 18.38 20.83 16.77
N LEU A 40 17.76 20.12 17.71
CA LEU A 40 18.23 20.04 19.10
C LEU A 40 19.32 18.98 19.31
N ASN A 41 19.45 18.00 18.42
CA ASN A 41 20.41 16.92 18.54
C ASN A 41 21.65 17.17 17.67
N THR A 42 22.84 16.95 18.23
CA THR A 42 24.12 17.14 17.52
C THR A 42 24.42 16.03 16.51
N LEU A 43 23.87 14.84 16.74
CA LEU A 43 24.06 13.66 15.89
C LEU A 43 22.71 13.12 15.46
N LEU A 44 22.62 12.80 14.17
CA LEU A 44 21.42 12.27 13.56
C LEU A 44 21.73 11.10 12.64
N VAL A 45 20.92 10.04 12.73
CA VAL A 45 20.94 8.91 11.80
C VAL A 45 19.66 8.94 10.98
N ILE A 46 19.82 8.91 9.66
CA ILE A 46 18.72 8.84 8.69
C ILE A 46 18.97 7.60 7.83
N ALA A 47 17.94 6.82 7.60
CA ALA A 47 17.97 5.69 6.68
C ALA A 47 16.71 5.73 5.82
N ASP A 48 16.86 5.35 4.56
CA ASP A 48 15.72 5.09 3.66
C ASP A 48 15.44 3.59 3.61
N ILE A 49 14.16 3.23 3.54
CA ILE A 49 13.72 1.84 3.48
C ILE A 49 13.14 1.61 2.08
N GLU A 50 14.02 1.25 1.16
CA GLU A 50 13.66 0.96 -0.23
C GLU A 50 13.28 -0.53 -0.39
N PRO A 51 12.13 -0.87 -1.00
CA PRO A 51 10.82 -0.25 -0.94
C PRO A 51 9.98 -0.81 0.23
N ALA A 52 9.75 -0.01 1.26
CA ALA A 52 9.21 -0.47 2.55
C ALA A 52 7.86 -1.21 2.48
N PHE A 53 6.90 -0.73 1.68
CA PHE A 53 5.55 -1.32 1.64
C PHE A 53 5.54 -2.74 1.07
N LEU A 54 6.36 -2.98 0.04
CA LEU A 54 6.47 -4.30 -0.59
C LEU A 54 7.17 -5.32 0.30
N GLN A 55 7.84 -4.89 1.37
CA GLN A 55 8.43 -5.79 2.37
C GLN A 55 7.39 -6.28 3.40
N ILE A 56 6.19 -5.69 3.43
CA ILE A 56 5.11 -6.09 4.34
C ILE A 56 4.25 -7.14 3.64
N SER A 57 4.39 -8.40 4.05
CA SER A 57 3.58 -9.50 3.51
C SER A 57 2.15 -9.46 4.05
N LEU A 58 1.19 -9.75 3.17
CA LEU A 58 -0.21 -9.97 3.52
C LEU A 58 -0.41 -11.37 4.07
N ARG A 59 -1.26 -11.48 5.08
CA ARG A 59 -1.71 -12.79 5.59
C ARG A 59 -2.52 -13.47 4.50
N ASP A 60 -2.39 -14.80 4.39
CA ASP A 60 -3.04 -15.57 3.32
C ASP A 60 -4.56 -15.33 3.23
N LYS A 61 -5.21 -15.17 4.38
CA LYS A 61 -6.65 -14.87 4.48
C LYS A 61 -7.06 -13.51 3.89
N ASP A 62 -6.15 -12.55 3.82
CA ASP A 62 -6.41 -11.18 3.37
C ASP A 62 -6.03 -11.00 1.87
N ARG A 63 -5.31 -11.96 1.27
CA ARG A 63 -4.84 -11.89 -0.13
C ARG A 63 -5.98 -11.98 -1.16
N ASP A 64 -7.10 -12.60 -0.79
CA ASP A 64 -8.27 -12.72 -1.67
C ASP A 64 -8.91 -11.36 -1.99
N ALA A 65 -8.89 -10.45 -1.00
CA ALA A 65 -9.51 -9.11 -1.09
C ALA A 65 -8.76 -8.15 -2.02
N VAL A 66 -7.50 -8.44 -2.36
CA VAL A 66 -6.62 -7.59 -3.19
C VAL A 66 -6.38 -8.19 -4.57
N ARG A 67 -7.28 -9.05 -5.05
CA ARG A 67 -7.21 -9.56 -6.43
C ARG A 67 -7.59 -8.50 -7.43
N PHE A 68 -7.02 -8.59 -8.62
CA PHE A 68 -7.33 -7.71 -9.74
C PHE A 68 -7.40 -8.46 -11.05
N LEU A 69 -8.22 -7.92 -11.97
CA LEU A 69 -8.33 -8.42 -13.32
C LEU A 69 -7.30 -7.71 -14.20
N PHE A 70 -6.53 -8.49 -14.94
CA PHE A 70 -5.65 -8.00 -16.00
C PHE A 70 -6.23 -8.42 -17.35
N LEU A 71 -6.45 -7.43 -18.21
CA LEU A 71 -6.93 -7.63 -19.57
C LEU A 71 -5.76 -7.45 -20.53
N ASP A 72 -5.37 -8.55 -21.18
CA ASP A 72 -4.40 -8.51 -22.26
C ASP A 72 -5.14 -8.30 -23.59
N PHE A 73 -4.86 -7.15 -24.23
CA PHE A 73 -5.52 -6.73 -25.47
C PHE A 73 -4.76 -7.17 -26.74
N GLY A 74 -3.68 -7.95 -26.60
CA GLY A 74 -2.83 -8.32 -27.73
C GLY A 74 -2.22 -7.10 -28.43
N SER A 75 -1.37 -7.33 -29.43
CA SER A 75 -0.71 -6.22 -30.16
C SER A 75 -1.64 -5.44 -31.10
N ASN A 76 -2.75 -6.05 -31.55
CA ASN A 76 -3.56 -5.51 -32.64
C ASN A 76 -5.02 -5.17 -32.28
N HIS A 77 -5.42 -5.19 -30.99
CA HIS A 77 -6.77 -4.82 -30.50
C HIS A 77 -7.97 -5.53 -31.19
N THR A 78 -7.70 -6.56 -32.01
CA THR A 78 -8.65 -7.26 -32.88
C THR A 78 -8.78 -8.75 -32.50
N GLU A 79 -7.91 -9.24 -31.63
CA GLU A 79 -8.01 -10.56 -31.04
C GLU A 79 -8.93 -10.52 -29.80
N SER A 80 -9.61 -11.62 -29.51
CA SER A 80 -10.39 -11.78 -28.28
C SER A 80 -9.51 -11.53 -27.06
N TYR A 81 -9.94 -10.65 -26.15
CA TYR A 81 -9.17 -10.32 -24.94
C TYR A 81 -8.98 -11.57 -24.06
N LYS A 82 -7.76 -11.75 -23.54
CA LYS A 82 -7.48 -12.76 -22.51
C LYS A 82 -7.54 -12.09 -21.15
N SER A 83 -8.49 -12.52 -20.31
CA SER A 83 -8.60 -12.07 -18.94
C SER A 83 -7.84 -13.01 -17.99
N GLN A 84 -6.97 -12.45 -17.17
CA GLN A 84 -6.27 -13.19 -16.10
C GLN A 84 -6.53 -12.50 -14.76
N VAL A 85 -6.66 -13.27 -13.69
CA VAL A 85 -6.80 -12.74 -12.33
C VAL A 85 -5.48 -12.92 -11.61
N TYR A 86 -4.96 -11.83 -11.07
CA TYR A 86 -3.76 -11.83 -10.24
C TYR A 86 -4.12 -11.39 -8.82
N GLY A 87 -3.26 -11.72 -7.84
CA GLY A 87 -3.39 -11.27 -6.46
C GLY A 87 -2.04 -10.85 -5.92
N PHE A 88 -2.06 -9.92 -4.96
CA PHE A 88 -0.85 -9.46 -4.31
C PHE A 88 -0.56 -10.28 -3.05
N GLU A 89 0.72 -10.58 -2.83
CA GLU A 89 1.20 -11.22 -1.61
C GLU A 89 1.72 -10.22 -0.57
N HIS A 90 1.94 -8.98 -0.99
CA HIS A 90 2.50 -7.91 -0.18
C HIS A 90 1.61 -6.68 -0.27
N VAL A 91 1.74 -5.77 0.70
CA VAL A 91 1.01 -4.50 0.70
C VAL A 91 1.41 -3.70 -0.54
N MET A 92 0.40 -3.31 -1.32
CA MET A 92 0.54 -2.58 -2.58
C MET A 92 0.21 -1.10 -2.42
N PHE A 93 0.52 -0.32 -3.44
CA PHE A 93 0.09 1.07 -3.56
C PHE A 93 -1.41 1.17 -3.86
N GLY A 94 -2.03 2.29 -3.45
CA GLY A 94 -3.44 2.60 -3.75
C GLY A 94 -4.42 2.27 -2.63
N VAL A 95 -4.06 1.42 -1.65
CA VAL A 95 -4.92 1.12 -0.50
C VAL A 95 -4.74 2.13 0.64
N ASN A 96 -5.83 2.53 1.30
CA ASN A 96 -5.81 3.60 2.32
C ASN A 96 -5.10 3.20 3.64
N VAL A 97 -4.93 1.91 3.89
CA VAL A 97 -4.37 1.36 5.12
C VAL A 97 -2.82 1.34 5.14
N ILE A 98 -2.18 1.62 3.99
CA ILE A 98 -0.71 1.60 3.83
C ILE A 98 0.02 2.40 4.90
N PRO A 99 -0.34 3.68 5.18
CA PRO A 99 0.43 4.48 6.12
C PRO A 99 0.43 3.88 7.52
N PHE A 100 -0.72 3.37 7.97
CA PHE A 100 -0.84 2.69 9.25
C PHE A 100 0.00 1.41 9.31
N LEU A 101 -0.10 0.53 8.31
CA LEU A 101 0.65 -0.72 8.29
C LEU A 101 2.16 -0.46 8.32
N LEU A 102 2.65 0.53 7.57
CA LEU A 102 4.06 0.87 7.58
C LEU A 102 4.51 1.37 8.95
N SER A 103 3.84 2.38 9.50
CA SER A 103 4.21 2.96 10.80
C SER A 103 4.12 1.92 11.92
N ALA A 104 3.09 1.09 11.92
CA ALA A 104 2.91 0.01 12.90
C ALA A 104 4.04 -1.04 12.79
N THR A 105 4.41 -1.41 11.57
CA THR A 105 5.49 -2.37 11.31
C THR A 105 6.84 -1.83 11.78
N ILE A 106 7.17 -0.59 11.42
CA ILE A 106 8.41 0.08 11.87
C ILE A 106 8.45 0.13 13.40
N LYS A 107 7.37 0.59 14.03
CA LYS A 107 7.28 0.67 15.49
C LYS A 107 7.47 -0.69 16.15
N HIS A 108 6.82 -1.74 15.63
CA HIS A 108 6.97 -3.10 16.12
C HIS A 108 8.42 -3.60 16.06
N HIS A 109 9.15 -3.27 14.99
CA HIS A 109 10.55 -3.67 14.85
C HIS A 109 11.53 -2.85 15.70
N ILE A 110 11.20 -1.60 16.03
CA ILE A 110 12.03 -0.74 16.90
C ILE A 110 11.83 -1.08 18.39
N GLU A 111 10.63 -1.46 18.80
CA GLU A 111 10.30 -1.77 20.21
C GLU A 111 10.71 -3.19 20.66
N LYS A 112 11.27 -4.00 19.75
CA LYS A 112 11.67 -5.39 19.98
C LYS A 112 13.18 -5.50 20.20
#